data_AF-A0A521TQE6-F1
#
_entry.id   AF-A0A521TQE6-F1
#
_cell.length_a   1.000
_cell.length_b   1.000
_cell.length_c   1.000
_cell.angle_alpha   90.00
_cell.angle_beta   90.00
_cell.angle_gamma   90.00
#
_symmetry.space_group_name_H-M   'P 1'
#
loop_
_entity.id
_entity.type
_entity.pdbx_description
1 polymer ?
#
loop_
_entity_poly.entity_id
_entity_poly.type
_entity_poly.pdbx_seq_one_letter_code
_entity_poly.pdbx_strand_id
1 'polypeptide(L)'
;MAQRTFGHSQSIVANTVALVAVLTMATATTTFAQTPPAAVIGIGAPPTAELGEQVTLQARLVDDSGDPIAGAAVIFTDPSRFLNARSDVVVAQATTDSQGLAVAHYETRQTGPRVISAEFRGNERHGPTKARAEMVVADTDRQLYVERAGVQIPGLNTPPPLGPQMLGLAPPFAFLADLATLGPPLSGWPIAMALSIVWLLYTYVVALMFRVATITVGPAVPSPTAGAGPDSTSPQ
;
A
#
# COMPACT_ATOMS: atom_id res chain seq x y z
N MET A 1 107.63 -15.99 -36.53
CA MET A 1 107.52 -16.78 -37.78
C MET A 1 106.80 -18.08 -37.46
N ALA A 2 105.73 -18.37 -38.22
CA ALA A 2 105.09 -19.67 -38.42
C ALA A 2 104.43 -20.38 -37.22
N GLN A 3 103.38 -21.19 -37.33
CA GLN A 3 102.18 -21.31 -38.18
C GLN A 3 101.50 -22.61 -37.72
N ARG A 4 100.16 -22.68 -37.85
CA ARG A 4 99.30 -23.89 -37.98
C ARG A 4 99.03 -24.71 -36.70
N THR A 5 97.78 -24.88 -36.23
CA THR A 5 96.53 -25.47 -36.79
C THR A 5 96.42 -26.99 -36.56
N PHE A 6 95.18 -27.41 -36.28
CA PHE A 6 94.59 -28.77 -36.11
C PHE A 6 94.43 -29.20 -34.65
N GLY A 7 93.29 -29.71 -34.19
CA GLY A 7 92.04 -30.08 -34.85
C GLY A 7 91.22 -30.96 -33.89
N HIS A 8 89.90 -30.72 -33.89
CA HIS A 8 88.77 -31.54 -33.45
C HIS A 8 88.98 -32.85 -32.65
N SER A 9 88.24 -32.97 -31.54
CA SER A 9 87.24 -34.05 -31.42
C SER A 9 86.11 -33.66 -30.47
N GLN A 10 84.89 -33.68 -30.99
CA GLN A 10 83.65 -33.58 -30.21
C GLN A 10 83.41 -34.90 -29.44
N SER A 11 82.73 -34.85 -28.29
CA SER A 11 81.44 -35.54 -28.10
C SER A 11 80.96 -35.53 -26.64
N ILE A 12 79.71 -35.05 -26.50
CA ILE A 12 78.61 -35.65 -25.72
C ILE A 12 78.71 -35.58 -24.19
N VAL A 13 78.04 -34.57 -23.61
CA VAL A 13 76.74 -34.64 -22.91
C VAL A 13 76.78 -35.44 -21.60
N ALA A 14 76.78 -34.72 -20.47
CA ALA A 14 76.11 -35.16 -19.25
C ALA A 14 75.76 -33.94 -18.38
N ASN A 15 74.50 -33.59 -18.46
CA ASN A 15 73.76 -32.61 -17.67
C ASN A 15 73.69 -33.09 -16.20
N THR A 16 73.98 -32.26 -15.18
CA THR A 16 73.18 -32.17 -13.93
C THR A 16 73.76 -31.20 -12.88
N VAL A 17 72.93 -30.19 -12.58
CA VAL A 17 72.68 -29.52 -11.28
C VAL A 17 73.85 -28.79 -10.61
N ALA A 18 74.01 -27.51 -10.98
CA ALA A 18 74.48 -26.50 -10.05
C ALA A 18 73.25 -25.78 -9.46
N LEU A 19 73.00 -25.99 -8.17
CA LEU A 19 72.00 -25.29 -7.39
C LEU A 19 72.43 -23.83 -7.21
N VAL A 20 71.92 -22.92 -8.03
CA VAL A 20 72.08 -21.47 -7.82
C VAL A 20 70.82 -20.93 -7.16
N ALA A 21 70.91 -20.66 -5.87
CA ALA A 21 69.88 -19.96 -5.13
C ALA A 21 69.88 -18.48 -5.54
N VAL A 22 69.02 -18.12 -6.49
CA VAL A 22 68.74 -16.72 -6.83
C VAL A 22 67.73 -16.20 -5.81
N LEU A 23 68.21 -15.37 -4.88
CA LEU A 23 67.37 -14.67 -3.91
C LEU A 23 66.65 -13.51 -4.63
N THR A 24 65.47 -13.78 -5.17
CA THR A 24 64.55 -12.74 -5.64
C THR A 24 64.04 -11.96 -4.43
N MET A 25 64.58 -10.77 -4.20
CA MET A 25 64.00 -9.81 -3.26
C MET A 25 62.63 -9.40 -3.79
N ALA A 26 61.58 -10.01 -3.24
CA ALA A 26 60.22 -9.54 -3.42
C ALA A 26 60.12 -8.17 -2.73
N THR A 27 60.22 -7.08 -3.50
CA THR A 27 59.81 -5.77 -3.03
C THR A 27 58.31 -5.82 -2.84
N ALA A 28 57.86 -6.08 -1.61
CA ALA A 28 56.49 -5.87 -1.23
C ALA A 28 56.20 -4.38 -1.45
N THR A 29 55.51 -4.05 -2.53
CA THR A 29 54.91 -2.74 -2.69
C THR A 29 53.79 -2.68 -1.65
N THR A 30 54.09 -2.14 -0.47
CA THR A 30 53.06 -1.69 0.46
C THR A 30 52.31 -0.57 -0.24
N THR A 31 51.18 -0.90 -0.84
CA THR A 31 50.18 0.07 -1.24
C THR A 31 49.68 0.70 0.06
N PHE A 32 50.13 1.91 0.37
CA PHE A 32 49.50 2.69 1.41
C PHE A 32 48.06 2.90 0.95
N ALA A 33 47.09 2.40 1.71
CA ALA A 33 45.72 2.84 1.57
C ALA A 33 45.71 4.34 1.90
N GLN A 34 45.82 5.18 0.86
CA GLN A 34 45.67 6.61 1.03
C GLN A 34 44.24 6.83 1.47
N THR A 35 44.04 7.23 2.72
CA THR A 35 42.73 7.63 3.23
C THR A 35 42.22 8.74 2.31
N PRO A 36 41.10 8.54 1.59
CA PRO A 36 40.57 9.57 0.72
C PRO A 36 40.28 10.85 1.53
N PRO A 37 40.49 12.06 0.95
CA PRO A 37 40.20 13.31 1.63
C PRO A 37 38.78 13.35 2.18
N ALA A 38 38.61 14.07 3.30
CA ALA A 38 37.34 14.10 4.02
C ALA A 38 36.29 14.89 3.24
N ALA A 39 35.10 14.32 3.07
CA ALA A 39 33.95 15.05 2.55
C ALA A 39 33.11 15.64 3.69
N VAL A 40 32.53 16.82 3.46
CA VAL A 40 31.61 17.48 4.38
C VAL A 40 30.23 17.54 3.73
N ILE A 41 29.21 17.09 4.46
CA ILE A 41 27.82 17.14 4.01
C ILE A 41 27.00 18.05 4.92
N GLY A 42 26.24 18.96 4.32
CA GLY A 42 25.17 19.71 4.97
C GLY A 42 23.82 19.19 4.51
N ILE A 43 22.80 19.25 5.37
CA ILE A 43 21.42 18.86 5.04
C ILE A 43 20.47 20.02 5.35
N GLY A 44 19.55 20.29 4.43
CA GLY A 44 18.42 21.19 4.59
C GLY A 44 17.11 20.41 4.49
N ALA A 45 16.28 20.54 5.52
CA ALA A 45 14.91 20.05 5.55
C ALA A 45 14.01 21.16 6.12
N PRO A 46 12.74 21.24 5.73
CA PRO A 46 11.81 22.16 6.37
C PRO A 46 11.66 21.82 7.86
N PRO A 47 11.54 22.81 8.76
CA PRO A 47 11.43 22.57 10.20
C PRO A 47 10.10 21.90 10.57
N THR A 48 9.07 22.11 9.76
CA THR A 48 7.71 21.60 9.96
C THR A 48 7.14 21.05 8.65
N ALA A 49 6.34 20.00 8.75
CA ALA A 49 5.62 19.39 7.63
C ALA A 49 4.26 18.86 8.09
N GLU A 50 3.27 18.76 7.21
CA GLU A 50 1.99 18.11 7.51
C GLU A 50 2.02 16.62 7.17
N LEU A 51 1.15 15.82 7.77
CA LEU A 51 0.99 14.41 7.43
C LEU A 51 0.47 14.24 5.99
N GLY A 52 1.18 13.45 5.18
CA GLY A 52 0.87 13.23 3.76
C GLY A 52 1.40 14.33 2.83
N GLU A 53 2.14 15.30 3.36
CA GLU A 53 2.77 16.34 2.56
C GLU A 53 4.07 15.84 1.92
N GLN A 54 4.33 16.29 0.69
CA GLN A 54 5.59 16.04 0.01
C GLN A 54 6.59 17.16 0.33
N VAL A 55 7.55 16.86 1.20
CA VAL A 55 8.64 17.78 1.56
C VAL A 55 9.84 17.64 0.63
N THR A 56 10.59 18.73 0.47
CA THR A 56 11.84 18.73 -0.27
C THR A 56 13.02 18.65 0.68
N LEU A 57 13.84 17.61 0.52
CA LEU A 57 15.09 17.40 1.23
C LEU A 57 16.25 17.83 0.33
N GLN A 58 17.20 18.56 0.91
CA GLN A 58 18.38 19.04 0.21
C GLN A 58 19.62 18.61 0.96
N ALA A 59 20.66 18.20 0.25
CA ALA A 59 21.97 17.97 0.83
C ALA A 59 23.05 18.64 -0.02
N ARG A 60 23.98 19.35 0.61
CA ARG A 60 25.13 19.97 -0.06
C ARG A 60 26.39 19.21 0.34
N LEU A 61 27.09 18.68 -0.64
CA LEU A 61 28.32 17.92 -0.46
C LEU A 61 29.50 18.72 -1.00
N VAL A 62 30.48 18.96 -0.13
CA VAL A 62 31.73 19.64 -0.46
C VAL A 62 32.92 18.83 0.04
N ASP A 63 34.09 19.06 -0.52
CA ASP A 63 35.35 18.52 0.00
C ASP A 63 35.87 19.34 1.20
N ASP A 64 37.04 18.97 1.70
CA ASP A 64 37.73 19.66 2.79
C ASP A 64 38.17 21.09 2.44
N SER A 65 38.32 21.37 1.15
CA SER A 65 38.71 22.66 0.59
C SER A 65 37.50 23.57 0.31
N GLY A 66 36.29 23.02 0.39
CA GLY A 66 35.03 23.71 0.15
C GLY A 66 34.50 23.59 -1.29
N ASP A 67 35.19 22.84 -2.15
CA ASP A 67 34.79 22.61 -3.54
C ASP A 67 33.63 21.62 -3.61
N PRO A 68 32.65 21.85 -4.50
CA PRO A 68 31.46 21.00 -4.62
C PRO A 68 31.79 19.62 -5.22
N ILE A 69 31.30 18.57 -4.58
CA ILE A 69 31.46 17.19 -5.08
C ILE A 69 30.24 16.82 -5.93
N ALA A 70 30.41 16.80 -7.25
CA ALA A 70 29.37 16.45 -8.22
C ALA A 70 29.27 14.94 -8.48
N GLY A 71 28.08 14.46 -8.87
CA GLY A 71 27.85 13.07 -9.30
C GLY A 71 27.89 12.04 -8.16
N ALA A 72 27.85 12.49 -6.90
CA ALA A 72 27.89 11.63 -5.72
C ALA A 72 26.48 11.24 -5.28
N ALA A 73 26.29 9.97 -4.92
CA ALA A 73 25.01 9.49 -4.40
C ALA A 73 24.87 9.78 -2.91
N VAL A 74 23.83 10.53 -2.54
CA VAL A 74 23.43 10.83 -1.16
C VAL A 74 22.17 10.04 -0.82
N ILE A 75 22.20 9.37 0.33
CA ILE A 75 21.10 8.55 0.83
C ILE A 75 20.46 9.29 2.00
N PHE A 76 19.15 9.52 1.93
CA PHE A 76 18.38 10.08 3.03
C PHE A 76 17.69 8.97 3.80
N THR A 77 17.84 8.96 5.12
CA THR A 77 17.25 7.96 6.02
C THR A 77 16.44 8.60 7.13
N ASP A 78 15.33 7.95 7.49
CA ASP A 78 14.49 8.30 8.64
C ASP A 78 14.58 7.16 9.67
N PRO A 79 14.95 7.45 10.94
CA PRO A 79 15.01 6.43 11.98
C PRO A 79 13.61 5.90 12.28
N SER A 80 13.38 4.64 11.95
CA SER A 80 12.12 3.96 12.26
C SER A 80 12.29 2.99 13.41
N ARG A 81 11.23 2.80 14.18
CA ARG A 81 11.16 1.80 15.24
C ARG A 81 10.10 0.77 14.87
N PHE A 82 10.51 -0.48 14.78
CA PHE A 82 9.59 -1.61 14.62
C PHE A 82 9.71 -2.50 15.86
N LEU A 83 8.66 -2.55 16.68
CA LEU A 83 8.65 -3.23 17.97
C LEU A 83 9.82 -2.77 18.88
N ASN A 84 10.82 -3.64 19.07
CA ASN A 84 12.00 -3.40 19.90
C ASN A 84 13.28 -3.16 19.09
N ALA A 85 13.20 -3.12 17.76
CA ALA A 85 14.33 -2.80 16.89
C ALA A 85 14.23 -1.35 16.40
N ARG A 86 15.37 -0.65 16.41
CA ARG A 86 15.55 0.66 15.77
C ARG A 86 16.40 0.45 14.52
N SER A 87 15.90 0.89 13.38
CA SER A 87 16.59 0.79 12.09
C SER A 87 16.40 2.06 11.28
N ASP A 88 17.45 2.49 10.60
CA ASP A 88 17.36 3.59 9.66
C ASP A 88 16.74 3.09 8.34
N VAL A 89 15.62 3.69 7.95
CA VAL A 89 14.91 3.35 6.72
C VAL A 89 15.29 4.36 5.65
N VAL A 90 15.70 3.90 4.47
CA VAL A 90 15.96 4.77 3.32
C VAL A 90 14.63 5.37 2.85
N VAL A 91 14.52 6.68 2.94
CA VAL A 91 13.32 7.43 2.51
C VAL A 91 13.48 8.04 1.13
N ALA A 92 14.72 8.38 0.75
CA ALA A 92 15.02 8.91 -0.56
C ALA A 92 16.51 8.75 -0.92
N GLN A 93 16.82 8.86 -2.20
CA GLN A 93 18.19 8.90 -2.72
C GLN A 93 18.26 9.97 -3.81
N ALA A 94 19.34 10.75 -3.83
CA ALA A 94 19.60 11.72 -4.87
C ALA A 94 21.08 11.79 -5.21
N THR A 95 21.39 12.23 -6.42
CA THR A 95 22.75 12.44 -6.90
C THR A 95 23.07 13.93 -6.86
N THR A 96 24.26 14.30 -6.42
CA THR A 96 24.69 15.70 -6.39
C THR A 96 24.91 16.26 -7.79
N ASP A 97 24.50 17.50 -8.01
CA ASP A 97 24.71 18.25 -9.25
C ASP A 97 26.11 18.91 -9.31
N SER A 98 26.35 19.77 -10.31
CA SER A 98 27.61 20.50 -10.48
C SER A 98 27.92 21.50 -9.36
N GLN A 99 26.96 21.80 -8.49
CA GLN A 99 27.11 22.65 -7.30
C GLN A 99 27.22 21.82 -6.01
N GLY A 100 27.28 20.48 -6.14
CA GLY A 100 27.33 19.56 -5.01
C GLY A 100 25.98 19.42 -4.31
N LEU A 101 24.88 19.87 -4.92
CA LEU A 101 23.55 19.84 -4.33
C LEU A 101 22.79 18.59 -4.79
N ALA A 102 22.31 17.80 -3.83
CA ALA A 102 21.41 16.68 -4.03
C ALA A 102 20.01 17.06 -3.51
N VAL A 103 19.00 16.99 -4.38
CA VAL A 103 17.62 17.32 -4.06
C VAL A 103 16.77 16.06 -4.17
N ALA A 104 15.98 15.78 -3.13
CA ALA A 104 15.05 14.67 -3.10
C ALA A 104 13.69 15.11 -2.54
N HIS A 105 12.65 14.33 -2.85
CA HIS A 105 11.32 14.54 -2.30
C HIS A 105 10.93 13.37 -1.39
N TYR A 106 10.31 13.69 -0.25
CA TYR A 106 9.87 12.72 0.73
C TYR A 106 8.42 13.01 1.13
N GLU A 107 7.59 11.97 1.16
CA GLU A 107 6.21 12.06 1.64
C GLU A 107 6.15 11.61 3.11
N THR A 108 5.69 12.48 3.99
CA THR A 108 5.59 12.19 5.43
C THR A 108 4.43 11.24 5.73
N ARG A 109 4.71 10.07 6.31
CA ARG A 109 3.69 9.03 6.58
C ARG A 109 3.40 8.77 8.04
N GLN A 110 4.10 9.45 8.94
CA GLN A 110 3.88 9.33 10.37
C GLN A 110 4.07 10.72 10.99
N THR A 111 3.38 10.99 12.08
CA THR A 111 3.42 12.27 12.79
C THR A 111 4.53 12.29 13.85
N GLY A 112 4.81 13.47 14.41
CA GLY A 112 5.76 13.66 15.50
C GLY A 112 7.17 14.08 15.07
N PRO A 113 8.11 14.18 16.04
CA PRO A 113 9.47 14.63 15.79
C PRO A 113 10.26 13.58 14.99
N ARG A 114 11.03 14.06 14.02
CA ARG A 114 11.84 13.25 13.10
C ARG A 114 13.24 13.80 12.98
N VAL A 115 14.21 12.90 12.79
CA VAL A 115 15.61 13.24 12.55
C VAL A 115 16.03 12.64 11.22
N ILE A 116 15.92 13.41 10.15
CA ILE A 116 16.35 12.95 8.82
C ILE A 116 17.87 13.00 8.76
N SER A 117 18.48 11.89 8.36
CA SER A 117 19.93 11.81 8.15
C SER A 117 20.24 11.76 6.66
N ALA A 118 21.23 12.54 6.22
CA ALA A 118 21.82 12.41 4.89
C ALA A 118 23.18 11.73 5.02
N GLU A 119 23.41 10.70 4.23
CA GLU A 119 24.64 9.90 4.24
C GLU A 119 25.25 9.87 2.84
N PHE A 120 26.52 10.25 2.78
CA PHE A 120 27.40 9.95 1.66
C PHE A 120 28.33 8.79 2.08
N ARG A 121 28.28 7.68 1.35
CA ARG A 121 29.07 6.47 1.68
C ARG A 121 30.56 6.56 1.30
N GLY A 122 30.98 7.67 0.71
CA GLY A 122 32.32 7.79 0.14
C GLY A 122 32.40 7.25 -1.29
N ASN A 123 33.49 7.58 -1.96
CA ASN A 123 33.88 7.02 -3.25
C ASN A 123 35.41 6.87 -3.30
N GLU A 124 35.97 6.52 -4.46
CA GLU A 124 37.42 6.35 -4.64
C GLU A 124 38.23 7.63 -4.33
N ARG A 125 37.59 8.80 -4.37
CA ARG A 125 38.24 10.11 -4.19
C ARG A 125 37.92 10.78 -2.86
N HIS A 126 36.84 10.43 -2.18
CA HIS A 126 36.39 11.13 -0.96
C HIS A 126 35.85 10.15 0.08
N GLY A 127 36.13 10.42 1.35
CA GLY A 127 35.68 9.61 2.47
C GLY A 127 34.16 9.70 2.74
N PRO A 128 33.58 8.76 3.50
CA PRO A 128 32.18 8.80 3.90
C PRO A 128 31.90 9.96 4.87
N THR A 129 30.69 10.50 4.83
CA THR A 129 30.24 11.58 5.72
C THR A 129 28.73 11.53 5.95
N LYS A 130 28.27 12.07 7.09
CA LYS A 130 26.85 12.06 7.49
C LYS A 130 26.45 13.36 8.16
N ALA A 131 25.23 13.82 7.92
CA ALA A 131 24.62 14.96 8.61
C ALA A 131 23.16 14.68 8.96
N ARG A 132 22.61 15.48 9.88
CA ARG A 132 21.24 15.31 10.41
C ARG A 132 20.49 16.64 10.41
N ALA A 133 19.20 16.58 10.09
CA ALA A 133 18.24 17.67 10.24
C ALA A 133 17.04 17.20 11.04
N GLU A 134 16.53 18.08 11.89
CA GLU A 134 15.31 17.84 12.65
C GLU A 134 14.11 18.44 11.92
N MET A 135 12.99 17.71 11.95
CA MET A 135 11.72 18.13 11.37
C MET A 135 10.58 17.65 12.26
N VAL A 136 9.56 18.47 12.44
CA VAL A 136 8.34 18.09 13.16
C VAL A 136 7.21 17.87 12.17
N VAL A 137 6.67 16.66 12.13
CA VAL A 137 5.46 16.38 11.33
C VAL A 137 4.24 16.64 12.20
N ALA A 138 3.45 17.65 11.83
CA ALA A 138 2.23 18.01 12.53
C ALA A 138 1.22 16.86 12.49
N ASP A 139 0.57 16.62 13.62
CA ASP A 139 -0.57 15.72 13.69
C ASP A 139 -1.79 16.44 13.13
N THR A 140 -2.22 16.03 11.95
CA THR A 140 -3.47 16.50 11.36
C THR A 140 -4.48 15.37 11.49
N ASP A 141 -5.76 15.69 11.74
CA ASP A 141 -6.86 14.70 11.80
C ASP A 141 -7.10 13.95 10.46
N ARG A 142 -6.17 14.05 9.49
CA ARG A 142 -6.20 13.34 8.21
C ARG A 142 -5.70 11.91 8.40
N GLN A 143 -6.63 10.97 8.42
CA GLN A 143 -6.30 9.56 8.20
C GLN A 143 -5.81 9.36 6.75
N LEU A 144 -4.53 9.07 6.56
CA LEU A 144 -3.98 8.68 5.25
C LEU A 144 -4.51 7.33 4.77
N TYR A 145 -4.92 6.47 5.72
CA TYR A 145 -5.49 5.17 5.42
C TYR A 145 -7.01 5.22 5.56
N VAL A 146 -7.72 5.30 4.44
CA VAL A 146 -9.16 5.06 4.41
C VAL A 146 -9.35 3.61 4.01
N GLU A 147 -9.66 2.77 4.99
CA GLU A 147 -10.03 1.38 4.72
C GLU A 147 -11.39 1.39 4.01
N ARG A 148 -11.38 1.18 2.68
CA ARG A 148 -12.60 0.80 1.97
C ARG A 148 -12.81 -0.70 2.20
N ALA A 149 -13.35 -1.04 3.37
CA ALA A 149 -13.81 -2.40 3.63
C ALA A 149 -14.98 -2.72 2.69
N GLY A 150 -14.77 -3.65 1.77
CA GLY A 150 -15.81 -4.14 0.86
C GLY A 150 -15.24 -4.63 -0.47
N VAL A 151 -15.50 -5.90 -0.80
CA VAL A 151 -15.30 -6.39 -2.16
C VAL A 151 -16.33 -5.69 -3.05
N GLN A 152 -15.87 -4.84 -3.96
CA GLN A 152 -16.74 -4.27 -4.99
C GLN A 152 -17.02 -5.37 -6.01
N ILE A 153 -18.13 -6.06 -5.83
CA ILE A 153 -18.66 -6.99 -6.84
C ILE A 153 -19.42 -6.12 -7.86
N PRO A 154 -18.93 -6.00 -9.11
CA PRO A 154 -19.66 -5.27 -10.16
C PRO A 154 -21.08 -5.81 -10.27
N GLY A 155 -22.08 -4.94 -10.16
CA GLY A 155 -23.51 -5.30 -10.21
C GLY A 155 -24.18 -5.64 -8.87
N LEU A 156 -23.45 -5.86 -7.78
CA LEU A 156 -24.02 -6.08 -6.44
C LEU A 156 -23.87 -4.87 -5.50
N ASN A 157 -22.76 -4.13 -5.62
CA ASN A 157 -22.41 -3.03 -4.71
C ASN A 157 -22.33 -1.66 -5.40
N THR A 158 -22.80 -1.57 -6.65
CA THR A 158 -22.98 -0.30 -7.36
C THR A 158 -24.48 -0.04 -7.47
N PRO A 159 -25.01 1.08 -6.93
CA PRO A 159 -26.41 1.41 -7.09
C PRO A 159 -26.74 1.41 -8.59
N PRO A 160 -27.80 0.71 -9.04
CA PRO A 160 -28.32 0.96 -10.37
C PRO A 160 -28.65 2.45 -10.47
N PRO A 161 -28.49 3.08 -11.65
CA PRO A 161 -28.80 4.48 -11.86
C PRO A 161 -30.32 4.72 -11.80
N LEU A 162 -30.90 4.54 -10.62
CA LEU A 162 -32.24 4.96 -10.27
C LEU A 162 -32.10 6.39 -9.76
N GLY A 163 -31.99 7.34 -10.70
CA GLY A 163 -32.08 8.74 -10.35
C GLY A 163 -33.41 9.04 -9.63
N PRO A 164 -33.49 10.11 -8.82
CA PRO A 164 -34.69 10.52 -8.09
C PRO A 164 -35.92 10.82 -8.97
N GLN A 165 -35.77 10.70 -10.29
CA GLN A 165 -36.76 11.03 -11.30
C GLN A 165 -37.76 9.89 -11.56
N MET A 166 -37.49 8.66 -11.08
CA MET A 166 -38.41 7.52 -11.26
C MET A 166 -39.28 7.21 -10.04
N LEU A 167 -38.92 7.66 -8.84
CA LEU A 167 -39.78 7.53 -7.66
C LEU A 167 -40.78 8.69 -7.60
N GLY A 168 -41.79 8.64 -8.47
CA GLY A 168 -43.03 9.39 -8.28
C GLY A 168 -43.84 8.84 -7.10
N LEU A 169 -43.27 8.84 -5.88
CA LEU A 169 -43.99 8.48 -4.67
C LEU A 169 -44.83 9.68 -4.23
N ALA A 170 -46.14 9.58 -4.47
CA ALA A 170 -47.12 10.46 -3.84
C ALA A 170 -47.14 10.24 -2.31
N PRO A 171 -47.51 11.27 -1.50
CA PRO A 171 -47.68 11.09 -0.06
C PRO A 171 -48.75 10.01 0.20
N PRO A 172 -48.49 9.03 1.09
CA PRO A 172 -47.90 9.21 2.42
C PRO A 172 -46.46 8.67 2.63
N PHE A 173 -45.72 8.27 1.59
CA PHE A 173 -44.45 7.54 1.75
C PHE A 173 -43.17 8.41 1.73
N ALA A 174 -43.30 9.74 1.76
CA ALA A 174 -42.17 10.68 1.68
C ALA A 174 -41.18 10.57 2.87
N PHE A 175 -41.63 10.05 4.02
CA PHE A 175 -40.78 9.85 5.20
C PHE A 175 -39.65 8.82 4.99
N LEU A 176 -39.74 7.97 3.96
CA LEU A 176 -38.70 6.99 3.64
C LEU A 176 -37.44 7.62 3.03
N ALA A 177 -37.55 8.84 2.48
CA ALA A 177 -36.39 9.58 1.96
C ALA A 177 -35.49 10.13 3.09
N ASP A 178 -36.09 10.44 4.24
CA ASP A 178 -35.42 11.06 5.38
C ASP A 178 -34.65 10.04 6.25
N LEU A 179 -35.00 8.75 6.16
CA LEU A 179 -34.22 7.68 6.79
C LEU A 179 -32.88 7.42 6.08
N ALA A 180 -32.68 7.90 4.85
CA ALA A 180 -31.48 7.65 4.06
C ALA A 180 -30.30 8.57 4.43
N THR A 181 -30.52 9.59 5.27
CA THR A 181 -29.51 10.62 5.62
C THR A 181 -28.90 10.45 7.01
N LEU A 182 -29.45 9.56 7.85
CA LEU A 182 -29.11 9.48 9.29
C LEU A 182 -28.15 8.33 9.68
N GLY A 183 -27.54 7.61 8.73
CA GLY A 183 -26.59 6.53 9.03
C GLY A 183 -25.47 6.40 8.01
N PRO A 184 -24.37 5.70 8.34
CA PRO A 184 -23.36 5.33 7.35
C PRO A 184 -24.05 4.60 6.18
N PRO A 185 -23.52 4.67 4.93
CA PRO A 185 -24.18 4.19 3.72
C PRO A 185 -24.24 2.65 3.66
N LEU A 186 -24.95 2.06 4.61
CA LEU A 186 -25.58 0.76 4.47
C LEU A 186 -26.63 0.98 3.40
N SER A 187 -26.33 0.56 2.18
CA SER A 187 -27.25 0.55 1.05
C SER A 187 -28.64 0.12 1.56
N GLY A 188 -29.66 1.00 1.56
CA GLY A 188 -30.97 0.69 2.13
C GLY A 188 -31.74 -0.39 1.35
N TRP A 189 -31.21 -0.82 0.22
CA TRP A 189 -31.84 -1.73 -0.73
C TRP A 189 -32.02 -3.19 -0.24
N PRO A 190 -31.08 -3.82 0.48
CA PRO A 190 -31.30 -5.16 1.05
C PRO A 190 -32.43 -5.18 2.08
N ILE A 191 -32.58 -4.11 2.87
CA ILE A 191 -33.69 -3.95 3.82
C ILE A 191 -35.02 -3.81 3.05
N ALA A 192 -35.04 -3.02 1.97
CA ALA A 192 -36.21 -2.90 1.11
C ALA A 192 -36.59 -4.23 0.43
N MET A 193 -35.61 -5.02 -0.02
CA MET A 193 -35.84 -6.37 -0.56
C MET A 193 -36.46 -7.30 0.47
N ALA A 194 -35.90 -7.33 1.69
CA ALA A 194 -36.43 -8.16 2.78
C ALA A 194 -37.87 -7.77 3.12
N LEU A 195 -38.16 -6.48 3.25
CA LEU A 195 -39.52 -5.98 3.50
C LEU A 195 -40.48 -6.31 2.36
N SER A 196 -40.01 -6.24 1.11
CA SER A 196 -40.83 -6.60 -0.05
C SER A 196 -41.18 -8.09 -0.07
N ILE A 197 -40.24 -8.96 0.29
CA ILE A 197 -40.48 -10.41 0.43
C ILE A 197 -41.52 -10.68 1.52
N VAL A 198 -41.39 -10.03 2.68
CA VAL A 198 -42.34 -10.16 3.79
C VAL A 198 -43.75 -9.71 3.37
N TRP A 199 -43.85 -8.59 2.66
CA TRP A 199 -45.13 -8.08 2.14
C TRP A 199 -45.76 -9.00 1.09
N LEU A 200 -44.96 -9.55 0.17
CA LEU A 200 -45.42 -10.54 -0.80
C LEU A 200 -45.94 -11.81 -0.11
N LEU A 201 -45.23 -12.30 0.90
CA LEU A 201 -45.66 -13.47 1.67
C LEU A 201 -46.99 -13.19 2.39
N TYR A 202 -47.10 -12.04 3.03
CA TYR A 202 -48.31 -11.62 3.73
C TYR A 202 -49.52 -11.56 2.78
N THR A 203 -49.39 -10.86 1.65
CA THR A 203 -50.47 -10.72 0.66
C THR A 203 -50.88 -12.07 0.05
N TYR A 204 -49.92 -12.96 -0.20
CA TYR A 204 -50.19 -14.31 -0.67
C TYR A 204 -51.05 -15.12 0.33
N VAL A 205 -50.70 -15.08 1.61
CA VAL A 205 -51.45 -15.77 2.67
C VAL A 205 -52.88 -15.23 2.78
N VAL A 206 -53.05 -13.91 2.73
CA VAL A 206 -54.38 -13.28 2.77
C VAL A 206 -55.24 -13.71 1.57
N ALA A 207 -54.66 -13.73 0.37
CA ALA A 207 -55.36 -14.20 -0.83
C ALA A 207 -55.77 -15.68 -0.73
N LEU A 208 -54.92 -16.52 -0.13
CA LEU A 208 -55.22 -17.93 0.11
C LEU A 208 -56.42 -18.10 1.06
N MET A 209 -56.48 -17.31 2.13
CA MET A 209 -57.62 -17.35 3.07
C MET A 209 -58.95 -16.99 2.39
N PHE A 210 -58.97 -15.93 1.56
CA PHE A 210 -60.17 -15.56 0.81
C PHE A 210 -60.60 -16.64 -0.19
N ARG A 211 -59.64 -17.33 -0.84
CA ARG A 211 -59.95 -18.42 -1.77
C ARG A 211 -60.58 -19.64 -1.08
N VAL A 212 -60.22 -19.92 0.17
CA VAL A 212 -60.85 -21.01 0.95
C VAL A 212 -62.26 -20.63 1.41
N ALA A 213 -62.46 -19.38 1.81
CA ALA A 213 -63.76 -18.91 2.29
C ALA A 213 -64.88 -18.98 1.22
N THR A 214 -64.55 -18.82 -0.07
CA THR A 214 -65.54 -18.87 -1.15
C THR A 214 -66.01 -20.29 -1.51
N ILE A 215 -65.34 -21.33 -1.02
CA ILE A 215 -65.69 -22.74 -1.31
C ILE A 215 -66.82 -23.26 -0.41
N THR A 216 -67.18 -22.53 0.66
CA THR A 216 -68.12 -23.04 1.69
C THR A 216 -69.60 -22.73 1.42
N VAL A 217 -69.97 -22.10 0.29
CA VAL A 217 -71.39 -21.87 -0.05
C VAL A 217 -71.93 -23.06 -0.86
N GLY A 218 -72.37 -24.11 -0.15
CA GLY A 218 -73.12 -25.22 -0.74
C GLY A 218 -74.55 -24.82 -1.16
N PRO A 219 -75.16 -25.49 -2.15
CA PRO A 219 -76.47 -25.13 -2.69
C PRO A 219 -77.58 -25.30 -1.64
N ALA A 220 -78.46 -24.30 -1.57
CA ALA A 220 -79.63 -24.29 -0.70
C ALA A 220 -80.52 -25.52 -0.96
N VAL A 221 -80.78 -26.30 0.09
CA VAL A 221 -81.69 -27.45 0.07
C VAL A 221 -83.13 -26.93 -0.01
N PRO A 222 -83.95 -27.34 -0.99
CA PRO A 222 -85.36 -26.97 -1.04
C PRO A 222 -86.16 -27.66 0.08
N SER A 223 -86.92 -26.87 0.84
CA SER A 223 -87.77 -27.32 1.93
C SER A 223 -88.85 -28.31 1.46
N PRO A 224 -89.06 -29.45 2.14
CA PRO A 224 -90.15 -30.36 1.84
C PRO A 224 -91.50 -29.77 2.27
N THR A 225 -92.44 -29.78 1.32
CA THR A 225 -93.87 -29.50 1.44
C THR A 225 -94.49 -30.30 2.59
N ALA A 226 -95.06 -29.61 3.57
CA ALA A 226 -95.81 -30.19 4.67
C ALA A 226 -97.14 -30.79 4.17
N GLY A 227 -97.23 -32.12 4.16
CA GLY A 227 -98.42 -32.89 3.86
C GLY A 227 -99.37 -33.02 5.06
N ALA A 228 -100.58 -32.53 4.86
CA ALA A 228 -101.89 -33.10 5.21
C ALA A 228 -102.05 -34.08 6.40
N GLY A 229 -102.92 -33.68 7.35
CA GLY A 229 -104.02 -34.48 7.94
C GLY A 229 -103.66 -35.63 8.89
N PRO A 230 -104.42 -35.81 10.00
CA PRO A 230 -105.79 -36.27 9.80
C PRO A 230 -106.86 -35.63 10.69
N ASP A 231 -108.04 -35.60 10.07
CA ASP A 231 -109.35 -35.38 10.65
C ASP A 231 -109.76 -36.45 11.67
N SER A 232 -110.67 -36.01 12.54
CA SER A 232 -111.87 -36.72 13.01
C SER A 232 -111.88 -37.52 14.33
N THR A 233 -112.81 -37.05 15.17
CA THR A 233 -113.88 -37.79 15.89
C THR A 233 -113.68 -38.30 17.34
N SER A 234 -114.17 -37.46 18.27
CA SER A 234 -115.07 -37.82 19.40
C SER A 234 -116.22 -38.76 18.96
N PRO A 235 -116.79 -39.64 19.82
CA PRO A 235 -117.64 -39.23 20.97
C PRO A 235 -117.71 -40.18 22.19
N GLN A 236 -117.83 -39.61 23.39
CA GLN A 236 -118.99 -39.69 24.33
C GLN A 236 -118.60 -39.11 25.68
#